data_AF-A0A246FHD9-F1
#
_entry.id   AF-A0A246FHD9-F1
#
_cell.length_a   1.000
_cell.length_b   1.000
_cell.length_c   1.000
_cell.angle_alpha   90.00
_cell.angle_beta   90.00
_cell.angle_gamma   90.00
#
_symmetry.space_group_name_H-M   'P 1'
#
loop_
_entity.id
_entity.type
_entity.pdbx_description
1 polymer ?
#
loop_
_entity_poly.entity_id
_entity_poly.type
_entity_poly.pdbx_seq_one_letter_code
_entity_poly.pdbx_strand_id
1 'polypeptide(L)'
;MLGAGLVLYLSWLPWPQLRTTGLLPAWLAAWSDQAANENIRTAVPFLGLGLLTGGWLLDRGRWSWRGGLGAWAVLTALAGVAEAGQLLLPHRSCDPADVLWGAGGALAGLLLLAGLAWLLRLRI
;
A
#
# COMPACT_ATOMS: atom_id res chain seq x y z
N MET A 1 9.27 -2.84 7.52
CA MET A 1 9.79 -4.13 7.01
C MET A 1 8.69 -5.20 7.00
N LEU A 2 8.09 -5.57 8.13
CA LEU A 2 7.00 -6.56 8.19
C LEU A 2 5.80 -6.23 7.28
N GLY A 3 5.34 -4.97 7.27
CA GLY A 3 4.22 -4.56 6.40
C GLY A 3 4.51 -4.72 4.91
N ALA A 4 5.70 -4.33 4.44
CA ALA A 4 6.07 -4.47 3.03
C ALA A 4 6.18 -5.94 2.62
N GLY A 5 6.72 -6.79 3.50
CA GLY A 5 6.76 -8.24 3.28
C GLY A 5 5.37 -8.85 3.19
N LEU A 6 4.42 -8.42 4.02
CA LEU A 6 3.02 -8.87 3.95
C LEU A 6 2.35 -8.45 2.64
N VAL A 7 2.59 -7.21 2.18
CA VAL A 7 2.06 -6.73 0.89
C VAL A 7 2.59 -7.56 -0.26
N LEU A 8 3.90 -7.79 -0.33
CA LEU A 8 4.50 -8.64 -1.37
C LEU A 8 4.01 -10.07 -1.32
N TYR A 9 3.89 -10.66 -0.11
CA TYR A 9 3.37 -12.02 0.07
C TYR A 9 1.94 -12.14 -0.47
N LEU A 10 1.06 -11.20 -0.11
CA LEU A 10 -0.33 -11.17 -0.58
C LEU A 10 -0.42 -10.92 -2.09
N SER A 11 0.40 -10.00 -2.63
CA SER A 11 0.45 -9.71 -4.07
C SER A 11 0.97 -10.88 -4.91
N TRP A 12 1.81 -11.74 -4.34
CA TRP A 12 2.39 -12.88 -5.05
C TRP A 12 1.63 -14.20 -4.87
N LEU A 13 0.42 -14.17 -4.32
CA LEU A 13 -0.43 -15.36 -4.30
C LEU A 13 -0.87 -15.73 -5.74
N PRO A 14 -0.73 -17.00 -6.16
CA PRO A 14 -1.14 -17.47 -7.48
C PRO A 14 -2.63 -17.28 -7.76
N TRP A 15 -3.46 -17.38 -6.71
CA TRP A 15 -4.90 -17.23 -6.79
C TRP A 15 -5.32 -15.90 -6.15
N PRO A 16 -5.97 -14.98 -6.89
CA PRO A 16 -6.37 -13.66 -6.38
C PRO A 16 -7.40 -13.69 -5.26
N GLN A 17 -8.14 -14.79 -5.12
CA GLN A 17 -9.28 -14.84 -4.22
C GLN A 17 -8.81 -14.88 -2.77
N LEU A 18 -8.83 -13.73 -2.11
CA LEU A 18 -8.38 -13.59 -0.73
C LEU A 18 -9.27 -14.38 0.24
N ARG A 19 -10.51 -14.65 -0.16
CA ARG A 19 -11.46 -15.52 0.56
C ARG A 19 -10.96 -16.96 0.74
N THR A 20 -10.02 -17.42 -0.09
CA THR A 20 -9.41 -18.75 0.03
C THR A 20 -8.24 -18.80 1.01
N THR A 21 -7.71 -17.65 1.42
CA THR A 21 -6.53 -17.57 2.30
C THR A 21 -6.86 -17.64 3.79
N GLY A 22 -8.12 -17.36 4.19
CA GLY A 22 -8.53 -17.32 5.60
C GLY A 22 -7.92 -16.18 6.43
N LEU A 23 -7.09 -15.33 5.83
CA LEU A 23 -6.36 -14.25 6.52
C LEU A 23 -7.22 -13.01 6.80
N LEU A 24 -8.26 -12.78 6.01
CA LEU A 24 -9.11 -11.60 6.11
C LEU A 24 -10.52 -11.98 6.61
N PRO A 25 -11.19 -11.08 7.37
CA PRO A 25 -12.60 -11.25 7.69
C PRO A 25 -13.44 -11.46 6.43
N ALA A 26 -14.47 -12.30 6.50
CA ALA A 26 -15.28 -12.69 5.35
C ALA A 26 -15.86 -11.50 4.56
N TRP A 27 -16.24 -10.42 5.26
CA TRP A 27 -16.75 -9.20 4.63
C TRP A 27 -15.69 -8.48 3.79
N LEU A 28 -14.43 -8.44 4.26
CA LEU A 28 -13.34 -7.76 3.59
C LEU A 28 -12.83 -8.58 2.40
N ALA A 29 -12.75 -9.90 2.57
CA ALA A 29 -12.44 -10.82 1.48
C ALA A 29 -13.51 -10.78 0.38
N ALA A 30 -14.79 -10.71 0.73
CA ALA A 30 -15.88 -10.58 -0.23
C ALA A 30 -15.87 -9.23 -0.96
N TRP A 31 -15.42 -8.15 -0.31
CA TRP A 31 -15.25 -6.85 -0.95
C TRP A 31 -14.06 -6.84 -1.92
N SER A 32 -12.91 -7.44 -1.53
CA SER A 32 -11.70 -7.48 -2.36
C SER A 32 -11.78 -8.41 -3.57
N ASP A 33 -12.66 -9.42 -3.51
CA ASP A 33 -12.87 -10.39 -4.60
C ASP A 33 -13.88 -9.88 -5.65
N GLN A 34 -14.51 -8.71 -5.45
CA GLN A 34 -15.36 -8.09 -6.47
C GLN A 34 -14.51 -7.50 -7.60
N ALA A 35 -14.81 -7.85 -8.85
CA ALA A 35 -14.09 -7.35 -10.03
C ALA A 35 -14.07 -5.81 -10.12
N ALA A 36 -15.12 -5.13 -9.64
CA ALA A 36 -15.16 -3.67 -9.57
C ALA A 36 -14.10 -3.06 -8.64
N ASN A 37 -13.56 -3.84 -7.70
CA ASN A 37 -12.57 -3.42 -6.70
C ASN A 37 -11.18 -3.98 -6.98
N GLU A 38 -10.97 -4.63 -8.14
CA GLU A 38 -9.73 -5.33 -8.44
C GLU A 38 -8.51 -4.42 -8.43
N ASN A 39 -8.64 -3.17 -8.88
CA ASN A 39 -7.53 -2.23 -8.93
C ASN A 39 -7.46 -1.36 -7.64
N ILE A 40 -8.62 -1.06 -7.02
CA ILE A 40 -8.66 -0.23 -5.81
C ILE A 40 -8.17 -0.98 -4.57
N ARG A 41 -8.26 -2.32 -4.56
CA ARG A 41 -7.74 -3.16 -3.45
C ARG A 41 -6.24 -2.99 -3.27
N THR A 42 -5.50 -2.60 -4.31
CA THR A 42 -4.06 -2.31 -4.25
C THR A 42 -3.77 -1.01 -3.49
N ALA A 43 -4.68 -0.03 -3.51
CA ALA A 43 -4.49 1.21 -2.76
C ALA A 43 -4.57 1.01 -1.23
N VAL A 44 -5.40 0.08 -0.76
CA VAL A 44 -5.64 -0.16 0.68
C VAL A 44 -4.38 -0.55 1.45
N PRO A 45 -3.59 -1.58 1.06
CA PRO A 45 -2.37 -1.93 1.75
C PRO A 45 -1.32 -0.80 1.68
N PHE A 46 -1.22 -0.10 0.55
CA PHE A 46 -0.30 1.01 0.41
C PHE A 46 -0.71 2.24 1.23
N LEU A 47 -2.00 2.48 1.45
CA LEU A 47 -2.49 3.46 2.41
C LEU A 47 -2.05 3.12 3.83
N GLY A 48 -2.18 1.85 4.24
CA GLY A 48 -1.66 1.37 5.51
C GLY A 48 -0.14 1.56 5.64
N LEU A 49 0.62 1.21 4.59
CA LEU A 49 2.07 1.44 4.55
C LEU A 49 2.44 2.92 4.59
N GLY A 50 1.67 3.78 3.93
CA GLY A 50 1.84 5.24 3.95
C GLY A 50 1.65 5.80 5.35
N LEU A 51 0.60 5.38 6.06
CA LEU A 51 0.36 5.75 7.47
C LEU A 51 1.50 5.28 8.38
N LEU A 52 1.91 4.02 8.29
CA LEU A 52 2.99 3.47 9.11
C LEU A 52 4.34 4.18 8.85
N THR A 53 4.64 4.44 7.57
CA THR A 53 5.88 5.10 7.16
C THR A 53 5.87 6.57 7.60
N GLY A 54 4.74 7.26 7.43
CA GLY A 54 4.58 8.62 7.92
C GLY A 54 4.73 8.70 9.44
N GLY A 55 4.17 7.74 10.18
CA GLY A 55 4.24 7.71 11.64
C GLY A 55 5.66 7.51 12.12
N TRP A 56 6.38 6.62 11.45
CA TRP A 56 7.81 6.42 11.70
C TRP A 56 8.65 7.67 11.40
N LEU A 57 8.36 8.39 10.32
CA LEU A 57 9.06 9.65 10.00
C LEU A 57 8.81 10.73 11.05
N LEU A 58 7.57 10.87 11.52
CA LEU A 58 7.19 11.81 12.57
C LEU A 58 7.83 11.46 13.91
N ASP A 59 7.73 10.19 14.33
CA ASP A 59 8.33 9.68 15.58
C ASP A 59 9.84 9.92 15.63
N ARG A 60 10.52 9.78 14.49
CA ARG A 60 11.96 10.03 14.38
C ARG A 60 12.35 11.50 14.18
N GLY A 61 11.37 12.42 14.11
CA GLY A 61 11.62 13.84 13.79
C GLY A 61 12.28 14.03 12.42
N ARG A 62 12.05 13.10 11.49
CA ARG A 62 12.62 13.10 10.13
C ARG A 62 11.62 13.54 9.08
N TRP A 63 10.43 13.93 9.50
CA TRP A 63 9.44 14.46 8.59
C TRP A 63 9.99 15.73 7.93
N SER A 64 9.88 15.76 6.62
CA SER A 64 10.23 16.89 5.78
C SER A 64 9.61 16.65 4.41
N TRP A 65 9.47 17.71 3.61
CA TRP A 65 8.98 17.56 2.24
C TRP A 65 9.81 16.54 1.43
N ARG A 66 11.14 16.59 1.56
CA ARG A 66 12.05 15.64 0.89
C ARG A 66 11.93 14.22 1.45
N GLY A 67 11.78 14.08 2.77
CA GLY A 67 11.59 12.78 3.42
C GLY A 67 10.28 12.11 3.04
N GLY A 68 9.18 12.89 3.00
CA GLY A 68 7.86 12.43 2.55
C GLY A 68 7.84 12.03 1.08
N LEU A 69 8.44 12.85 0.20
CA LEU A 69 8.61 12.51 -1.21
C LEU A 69 9.47 11.25 -1.41
N GLY A 70 10.57 11.12 -0.66
CA GLY A 70 11.43 9.94 -0.72
C GLY A 70 10.70 8.67 -0.25
N ALA A 71 9.95 8.76 0.85
CA ALA A 71 9.13 7.66 1.35
C ALA A 71 8.05 7.27 0.33
N TRP A 72 7.37 8.25 -0.27
CA TRP A 72 6.40 8.00 -1.33
C TRP A 72 7.05 7.33 -2.55
N ALA A 73 8.20 7.81 -3.01
CA ALA A 73 8.93 7.19 -4.13
C ALA A 73 9.32 5.73 -3.84
N VAL A 74 9.77 5.42 -2.63
CA VAL A 74 10.09 4.05 -2.20
C VAL A 74 8.84 3.17 -2.18
N LEU A 75 7.70 3.68 -1.67
CA LEU A 75 6.44 2.93 -1.67
C LEU A 75 5.89 2.71 -3.09
N THR A 76 6.00 3.70 -3.97
CA THR A 76 5.65 3.56 -5.39
C THR A 76 6.55 2.53 -6.09
N ALA A 77 7.85 2.53 -5.82
CA ALA A 77 8.76 1.51 -6.33
C ALA A 77 8.39 0.11 -5.81
N LEU A 78 7.99 0.00 -4.54
CA LEU A 78 7.50 -1.24 -3.96
C LEU A 78 6.22 -1.73 -4.66
N ALA A 79 5.29 -0.85 -5.01
CA ALA A 79 4.11 -1.19 -5.81
C ALA A 79 4.51 -1.71 -7.19
N GLY A 80 5.49 -1.08 -7.84
CA GLY A 80 6.07 -1.57 -9.09
C GLY A 80 6.69 -2.96 -8.96
N VAL A 81 7.40 -3.25 -7.86
CA VAL A 81 7.96 -4.60 -7.60
C VAL A 81 6.86 -5.63 -7.36
N ALA A 82 5.79 -5.25 -6.65
CA ALA A 82 4.64 -6.12 -6.42
C ALA A 82 4.01 -6.55 -7.75
N GLU A 83 3.75 -5.58 -8.65
CA GLU A 83 3.20 -5.82 -9.99
C GLU A 83 4.18 -6.56 -10.91
N ALA A 84 5.46 -6.19 -10.91
CA ALA A 84 6.46 -6.88 -11.71
C ALA A 84 6.61 -8.36 -11.31
N GLY A 85 6.48 -8.67 -10.02
CA GLY A 85 6.48 -10.06 -9.54
C GLY A 85 5.27 -10.86 -10.04
N GLN A 86 4.14 -10.21 -10.34
CA GLN A 86 2.99 -10.89 -10.94
C GLN A 86 3.29 -11.44 -12.34
N LEU A 87 4.26 -10.88 -13.08
CA LEU A 87 4.69 -11.42 -14.38
C LEU A 87 5.29 -12.84 -14.28
N LEU A 88 5.75 -13.25 -13.10
CA LEU A 88 6.29 -14.58 -12.84
C LEU A 88 5.20 -15.59 -12.45
N LEU A 89 3.97 -15.13 -12.22
CA LEU A 89 2.87 -15.96 -11.75
C LEU A 89 1.95 -16.36 -12.91
N PRO A 90 1.69 -17.66 -13.10
CA PRO A 90 0.72 -18.10 -14.10
C PRO A 90 -0.67 -17.60 -13.67
N HIS A 91 -1.46 -17.07 -14.62
CA HIS A 91 -2.83 -16.55 -14.42
C HIS A 91 -2.94 -15.13 -13.82
N ARG A 92 -1.85 -14.36 -13.82
CA ARG A 92 -1.86 -12.92 -13.51
C ARG A 92 -1.39 -12.09 -14.69
N SER A 93 -1.94 -10.88 -14.80
CA SER A 93 -1.51 -9.86 -15.76
C SER A 93 -1.04 -8.63 -14.99
N CYS A 94 0.13 -8.12 -15.33
CA CYS A 94 0.62 -6.86 -14.78
C CYS A 94 -0.23 -5.71 -15.33
N ASP A 95 -0.85 -4.93 -14.43
CA ASP A 95 -1.60 -3.73 -14.78
C ASP A 95 -0.88 -2.49 -14.20
N PRO A 96 -0.36 -1.59 -15.05
CA PRO A 96 0.22 -0.33 -14.60
C PRO A 96 -0.74 0.53 -13.75
N ALA A 97 -2.05 0.37 -13.90
CA ALA A 97 -3.04 1.04 -13.07
C ALA A 97 -2.90 0.66 -11.59
N ASP A 98 -2.49 -0.57 -11.27
CA ASP A 98 -2.33 -1.03 -9.89
C ASP A 98 -1.14 -0.36 -9.21
N VAL A 99 -0.07 -0.06 -9.96
CA VAL A 99 1.04 0.77 -9.47
C VAL A 99 0.56 2.18 -9.14
N LEU A 100 -0.30 2.76 -9.98
CA LEU A 100 -0.85 4.11 -9.75
C LEU A 100 -1.79 4.14 -8.53
N TRP A 101 -2.65 3.13 -8.37
CA TRP A 101 -3.49 2.98 -7.18
C TRP A 101 -2.66 2.76 -5.92
N GLY A 102 -1.61 1.94 -5.98
CA GLY A 102 -0.64 1.76 -4.90
C GLY A 102 0.06 3.07 -4.53
N ALA A 103 0.56 3.81 -5.53
CA ALA A 103 1.17 5.12 -5.33
C ALA A 103 0.20 6.14 -4.72
N GLY A 104 -1.05 6.15 -5.19
CA GLY A 104 -2.12 7.00 -4.67
C GLY A 104 -2.48 6.67 -3.22
N GLY A 105 -2.61 5.39 -2.90
CA GLY A 105 -2.81 4.91 -1.53
C GLY A 105 -1.68 5.33 -0.60
N ALA A 106 -0.42 5.10 -1.01
CA ALA A 106 0.77 5.50 -0.26
C ALA A 106 0.80 7.02 0.01
N LEU A 107 0.52 7.83 -1.01
CA LEU A 107 0.45 9.28 -0.88
C LEU A 107 -0.66 9.71 0.09
N ALA A 108 -1.86 9.14 -0.05
CA ALA A 108 -2.99 9.43 0.83
C ALA A 108 -2.65 9.11 2.29
N GLY A 109 -2.04 7.96 2.57
CA GLY A 109 -1.61 7.59 3.92
C GLY A 109 -0.58 8.56 4.51
N LEU A 110 0.44 8.95 3.72
CA LEU A 110 1.45 9.93 4.15
C LEU A 110 0.82 11.31 4.44
N LEU A 111 -0.04 11.80 3.54
CA LEU A 111 -0.68 13.12 3.68
C LEU A 111 -1.69 13.17 4.82
N LEU A 112 -2.47 12.10 5.04
CA LEU A 112 -3.40 12.02 6.16
C LEU A 112 -2.68 12.19 7.49
N LEU A 113 -1.55 11.52 7.66
CA LEU A 113 -0.79 11.62 8.89
C LEU A 113 -0.05 12.95 9.03
N ALA A 114 0.47 13.50 7.94
CA ALA A 114 1.05 14.84 7.91
C ALA A 114 0.03 15.91 8.32
N GLY A 115 -1.17 15.85 7.73
CA GLY A 115 -2.28 16.75 8.03
C GLY A 115 -2.74 16.61 9.48
N LEU A 116 -2.85 15.38 9.99
CA LEU A 116 -3.17 15.14 11.39
C LEU A 116 -2.09 15.71 12.33
N ALA A 117 -0.81 15.49 12.03
CA ALA A 117 0.31 16.03 12.82
C ALA A 117 0.30 17.56 12.82
N TRP A 118 0.00 18.17 11.68
CA TRP A 118 -0.16 19.62 11.55
C TRP A 118 -1.33 20.16 12.36
N LEU A 119 -2.50 19.52 12.29
CA LEU A 119 -3.67 19.88 13.10
C LEU A 119 -3.39 19.77 14.60
N LEU A 120 -2.68 18.73 15.01
CA LEU A 120 -2.31 18.49 16.41
C LEU A 120 -1.10 19.33 16.87
N ARG A 121 -0.54 20.18 16.00
CA ARG A 121 0.67 20.99 16.27
C ARG A 121 1.85 20.15 16.76
N LEU A 122 1.94 18.91 16.31
CA LEU A 122 3.14 18.10 16.52
C LEU A 122 4.30 18.80 15.79
N ARG A 123 5.51 18.76 16.35
CA ARG A 123 6.69 19.30 15.66
C ARG A 123 6.95 18.43 14.44
N ILE A 124 6.76 19.02 13.26
CA ILE A 124 6.98 18.40 11.95
C ILE A 124 8.19 19.01 11.26
#